data_AF-A0A8S1A382-F1
#
_entry.id   AF-A0A8S1A382-F1
#
_cell.length_a   1.000
_cell.length_b   1.000
_cell.length_c   1.000
_cell.angle_alpha   90.00
_cell.angle_beta   90.00
_cell.angle_gamma   90.00
#
_symmetry.space_group_name_H-M   'P 1'
#
loop_
_entity.id
_entity.type
_entity.pdbx_description
1 polymer ?
#
loop_
_entity_poly.entity_id
_entity_poly.type
_entity_poly.pdbx_seq_one_letter_code
_entity_poly.pdbx_strand_id
1 'polypeptide(L)'
;MGTRILQRLASPIFINSFKTITSNLNRGPEKIVCSNSLSFTAVQNYAKSKDKGKDKKGKGAKVEINEAVISELVPVEKMRDRCNAAIDKMKDEFAKNLSLRSTTGSIETLRIKFEGKDYELQELAQIVRKNPKTMVINFGSFPQAIPNALKAIQGSGLNLNPQQDGTTLYVPVPKVTKEHREALAKNAKALYIKCRDSMKDIQNEFLKKIKRQTNTSEDLAHSVTKQISAICDEYQGQAKNIYEVKHNELVGK
;
A
#
# COMPACT_ATOMS: atom_id res chain seq x y z
N MET A 1 27.49 4.72 -61.00
CA MET A 1 26.43 4.60 -62.01
C MET A 1 25.53 3.43 -61.62
N GLY A 2 24.22 3.63 -61.52
CA GLY A 2 23.27 2.56 -61.18
C GLY A 2 22.18 3.04 -60.22
N THR A 3 21.11 3.57 -60.79
CA THR A 3 19.91 4.15 -60.18
C THR A 3 18.86 3.11 -59.74
N ARG A 4 17.87 3.58 -58.93
CA ARG A 4 16.46 3.11 -58.83
C ARG A 4 16.23 1.83 -57.99
N ILE A 5 15.21 1.65 -57.14
CA ILE A 5 13.81 2.11 -57.07
C ILE A 5 13.30 2.06 -55.61
N LEU A 6 12.40 2.99 -55.27
CA LEU A 6 11.57 3.07 -54.06
C LEU A 6 10.53 1.93 -53.98
N GLN A 7 10.26 1.40 -52.78
CA GLN A 7 8.89 0.96 -52.44
C GLN A 7 8.63 1.06 -50.93
N ARG A 8 7.70 1.97 -50.59
CA ARG A 8 7.06 2.12 -49.28
C ARG A 8 6.12 0.93 -49.07
N LEU A 9 6.25 0.19 -47.97
CA LEU A 9 5.21 -0.70 -47.48
C LEU A 9 4.35 0.07 -46.48
N ALA A 10 3.18 0.51 -46.94
CA ALA A 10 2.10 0.99 -46.09
C ALA A 10 1.28 -0.21 -45.59
N SER A 11 1.18 -0.35 -44.27
CA SER A 11 0.30 -1.33 -43.61
C SER A 11 -1.16 -0.86 -43.66
N PRO A 12 -2.10 -1.62 -44.24
CA PRO A 12 -3.51 -1.23 -44.29
C PRO A 12 -4.21 -1.49 -42.95
N ILE A 13 -5.01 -0.49 -42.55
CA ILE A 13 -5.91 -0.49 -41.40
C ILE A 13 -7.08 -1.44 -41.71
N PHE A 14 -7.34 -2.37 -40.80
CA PHE A 14 -8.49 -3.28 -40.83
C PHE A 14 -9.80 -2.49 -40.70
N ILE A 15 -10.58 -2.44 -41.78
CA ILE A 15 -11.98 -1.99 -41.78
C ILE A 15 -12.84 -3.27 -41.80
N ASN A 16 -13.50 -3.58 -40.69
CA ASN A 16 -14.52 -4.62 -40.65
C ASN A 16 -15.79 -4.11 -41.36
N SER A 17 -15.93 -4.48 -42.62
CA SER A 17 -17.13 -4.27 -43.42
C SER A 17 -18.20 -5.30 -43.04
N PHE A 18 -19.39 -4.78 -42.74
CA PHE A 18 -20.63 -5.55 -42.58
C PHE A 18 -20.87 -6.46 -43.79
N LYS A 19 -21.23 -7.72 -43.51
CA LYS A 19 -21.72 -8.70 -44.45
C LYS A 19 -23.26 -8.68 -44.37
N THR A 20 -23.95 -8.13 -45.36
CA THR A 20 -25.37 -8.43 -45.57
C THR A 20 -25.49 -9.29 -46.83
N ILE A 21 -25.98 -10.49 -46.58
CA ILE A 21 -26.22 -11.56 -47.55
C ILE A 21 -27.34 -11.13 -48.51
N THR A 22 -27.06 -11.27 -49.80
CA THR A 22 -28.04 -11.23 -50.88
C THR A 22 -28.85 -12.52 -50.92
N SER A 23 -30.18 -12.42 -51.06
CA SER A 23 -30.95 -13.46 -51.76
C SER A 23 -32.15 -12.83 -52.44
N ASN A 24 -32.14 -12.92 -53.77
CA ASN A 24 -33.15 -12.42 -54.68
C ASN A 24 -34.48 -13.19 -54.56
N LEU A 25 -35.55 -12.43 -54.75
CA LEU A 25 -36.95 -12.83 -54.91
C LEU A 25 -37.16 -13.84 -56.04
N ASN A 26 -38.10 -14.76 -55.87
CA ASN A 26 -38.89 -15.25 -56.99
C ASN A 26 -40.33 -15.63 -56.58
N ARG A 27 -41.28 -15.04 -57.32
CA ARG A 27 -42.68 -15.41 -57.60
C ARG A 27 -43.81 -15.12 -56.60
N GLY A 28 -44.80 -14.37 -57.12
CA GLY A 28 -46.23 -14.55 -56.84
C GLY A 28 -46.97 -13.26 -56.43
N PRO A 29 -47.99 -12.79 -57.17
CA PRO A 29 -48.85 -11.70 -56.70
C PRO A 29 -49.96 -12.27 -55.82
N GLU A 30 -49.74 -12.34 -54.51
CA GLU A 30 -50.80 -12.66 -53.55
C GLU A 30 -51.14 -11.46 -52.65
N LYS A 31 -52.31 -10.91 -52.95
CA LYS A 31 -53.29 -10.21 -52.11
C LYS A 31 -52.80 -9.65 -50.76
N ILE A 32 -52.79 -8.32 -50.68
CA ILE A 32 -52.66 -7.53 -49.46
C ILE A 32 -53.81 -7.86 -48.52
N VAL A 33 -53.54 -8.66 -47.49
CA VAL A 33 -54.30 -8.66 -46.23
C VAL A 33 -53.29 -8.89 -45.11
N CYS A 34 -52.90 -7.83 -44.41
CA CYS A 34 -52.35 -7.95 -43.06
C CYS A 34 -52.70 -6.70 -42.26
N SER A 35 -53.45 -6.96 -41.20
CA SER A 35 -53.87 -6.13 -40.09
C SER A 35 -52.89 -5.04 -39.66
N ASN A 36 -53.47 -3.86 -39.37
CA ASN A 36 -52.87 -2.83 -38.54
C ASN A 36 -52.32 -3.45 -37.24
N SER A 37 -51.01 -3.58 -37.15
CA SER A 37 -50.31 -3.50 -35.87
C SER A 37 -49.13 -2.55 -36.04
N LEU A 38 -49.40 -1.26 -35.85
CA LEU A 38 -48.32 -0.29 -35.61
C LEU A 38 -47.67 -0.66 -34.28
N SER A 39 -46.66 -1.50 -34.34
CA SER A 39 -45.74 -1.70 -33.23
C SER A 39 -44.75 -0.54 -33.26
N PHE A 40 -45.10 0.56 -32.62
CA PHE A 40 -44.21 1.68 -32.40
C PHE A 40 -43.18 1.29 -31.34
N THR A 41 -42.06 0.72 -31.74
CA THR A 41 -40.91 0.57 -30.86
C THR A 41 -40.30 1.95 -30.65
N ALA A 42 -40.68 2.62 -29.56
CA ALA A 42 -40.02 3.82 -29.10
C ALA A 42 -38.59 3.47 -28.65
N VAL A 43 -37.63 3.53 -29.57
CA VAL A 43 -36.21 3.44 -29.23
C VAL A 43 -35.82 4.77 -28.61
N GLN A 44 -35.69 4.81 -27.28
CA GLN A 44 -35.04 5.92 -26.60
C GLN A 44 -33.55 5.92 -26.95
N ASN A 45 -33.16 6.76 -27.91
CA ASN A 45 -31.77 7.02 -28.19
C ASN A 45 -31.20 7.92 -27.08
N TYR A 46 -30.47 7.34 -26.12
CA TYR A 46 -29.68 8.11 -25.16
C TYR A 46 -28.62 8.92 -25.92
N ALA A 47 -28.68 10.24 -25.80
CA ALA A 47 -27.64 11.12 -26.31
C ALA A 47 -26.30 10.74 -25.65
N LYS A 48 -25.34 10.26 -26.44
CA LYS A 48 -23.96 10.07 -25.97
C LYS A 48 -23.46 11.42 -25.49
N SER A 49 -23.21 11.55 -24.19
CA SER A 49 -22.53 12.72 -23.64
C SER A 49 -21.24 12.92 -24.41
N LYS A 50 -20.99 14.15 -24.87
CA LYS A 50 -19.73 14.57 -25.46
C LYS A 50 -18.59 14.04 -24.58
N ASP A 51 -17.81 13.11 -25.14
CA ASP A 51 -16.63 12.53 -24.50
C ASP A 51 -15.68 13.71 -24.23
N LYS A 52 -15.75 14.26 -23.00
CA LYS A 52 -14.68 15.13 -22.52
C LYS A 52 -13.50 14.19 -22.36
N GLY A 53 -12.69 14.13 -23.43
CA GLY A 53 -11.36 13.55 -23.40
C GLY A 53 -10.75 13.93 -22.06
N LYS A 54 -10.32 12.90 -21.33
CA LYS A 54 -9.78 13.04 -19.99
C LYS A 54 -8.50 13.84 -20.11
N ASP A 55 -8.62 15.16 -20.19
CA ASP A 55 -7.53 16.08 -20.09
C ASP A 55 -6.83 15.68 -18.80
N LYS A 56 -5.57 15.26 -18.93
CA LYS A 56 -4.70 15.09 -17.78
C LYS A 56 -4.72 16.44 -17.09
N LYS A 57 -5.60 16.59 -16.08
CA LYS A 57 -5.68 17.73 -15.21
C LYS A 57 -4.25 17.89 -14.71
N GLY A 58 -3.53 18.87 -15.27
CA GLY A 58 -2.13 19.08 -14.98
C GLY A 58 -2.00 19.07 -13.47
N LYS A 59 -0.94 18.43 -12.94
CA LYS A 59 -0.55 18.64 -11.54
C LYS A 59 -0.65 20.15 -11.32
N GLY A 60 -1.56 20.57 -10.43
CA GLY A 60 -1.81 21.99 -10.18
C GLY A 60 -0.47 22.69 -9.95
N ALA A 61 -0.37 23.95 -10.36
CA ALA A 61 0.83 24.75 -10.16
C ALA A 61 1.38 24.50 -8.75
N LYS A 62 2.67 24.14 -8.67
CA LYS A 62 3.33 23.86 -7.39
C LYS A 62 3.16 25.12 -6.53
N VAL A 63 2.41 25.00 -5.43
CA VAL A 63 2.15 26.13 -4.56
C VAL A 63 3.47 26.54 -3.93
N GLU A 64 3.92 27.76 -4.18
CA GLU A 64 5.09 28.32 -3.52
C GLU A 64 4.75 28.55 -2.04
N ILE A 65 5.52 27.92 -1.15
CA ILE A 65 5.30 27.97 0.30
C ILE A 65 6.08 29.18 0.83
N ASN A 66 5.37 30.24 1.22
CA ASN A 66 5.96 31.44 1.79
C ASN A 66 5.82 31.37 3.32
N GLU A 67 6.79 30.75 3.97
CA GLU A 67 6.75 30.43 5.40
C GLU A 67 6.53 31.64 6.31
N ALA A 68 7.10 32.80 5.96
CA ALA A 68 6.92 34.05 6.70
C ALA A 68 5.43 34.46 6.78
N VAL A 69 4.69 34.37 5.68
CA VAL A 69 3.27 34.77 5.59
C VAL A 69 2.38 33.80 6.37
N ILE A 70 2.72 32.51 6.40
CA ILE A 70 1.95 31.52 7.15
C ILE A 70 2.19 31.69 8.66
N SER A 71 3.43 31.96 9.05
CA SER A 71 3.85 32.06 10.46
C SER A 71 3.14 33.18 11.24
N GLU A 72 2.73 34.24 10.54
CA GLU A 72 2.00 35.38 11.12
C GLU A 72 0.59 35.00 11.59
N LEU A 73 -0.07 34.08 10.87
CA LEU A 73 -1.45 33.68 11.13
C LEU A 73 -1.55 32.40 11.97
N VAL A 74 -0.63 31.47 11.75
CA VAL A 74 -0.68 30.13 12.34
C VAL A 74 0.73 29.61 12.67
N PRO A 75 0.95 28.99 13.84
CA PRO A 75 2.23 28.36 14.16
C PRO A 75 2.45 27.10 13.30
N VAL A 76 3.19 27.24 12.20
CA VAL A 76 3.51 26.17 11.23
C VAL A 76 4.37 25.09 11.85
N GLU A 77 5.33 25.45 12.70
CA GLU A 77 6.22 24.50 13.37
C GLU A 77 5.43 23.44 14.14
N LYS A 78 4.42 23.86 14.91
CA LYS A 78 3.54 22.94 15.65
C LYS A 78 2.78 21.98 14.73
N MET A 79 2.46 22.39 13.50
CA MET A 79 1.82 21.52 12.53
C MET A 79 2.81 20.48 11.99
N ARG A 80 4.02 20.92 11.63
CA ARG A 80 5.10 20.04 11.16
C ARG A 80 5.46 18.99 12.20
N ASP A 81 5.61 19.39 13.46
CA ASP A 81 5.90 18.49 14.58
C ASP A 81 4.83 17.40 14.74
N ARG A 82 3.55 17.79 14.66
CA ARG A 82 2.43 16.84 14.75
C ARG A 82 2.38 15.89 13.56
N CYS A 83 2.67 16.37 12.34
CA CYS A 83 2.78 15.53 11.16
C CYS A 83 3.95 14.54 11.27
N ASN A 84 5.12 15.00 11.71
CA ASN A 84 6.28 14.15 11.97
C ASN A 84 5.97 13.07 13.01
N ALA A 85 5.37 13.46 14.14
CA ALA A 85 4.95 12.52 15.18
C ALA A 85 3.96 11.46 14.67
N ALA A 86 3.07 11.83 13.74
CA ALA A 86 2.15 10.86 13.11
C ALA A 86 2.90 9.88 12.19
N ILE A 87 3.93 10.33 11.48
CA ILE A 87 4.78 9.47 10.66
C ILE A 87 5.62 8.54 11.55
N ASP A 88 6.19 9.04 12.63
CA ASP A 88 7.04 8.24 13.51
C ASP A 88 6.24 7.17 14.24
N LYS A 89 5.04 7.49 14.72
CA LYS A 89 4.09 6.49 15.24
C LYS A 89 3.80 5.39 14.20
N MET A 90 3.58 5.76 12.94
CA MET A 90 3.37 4.77 11.87
C MET A 90 4.60 3.89 11.65
N LYS A 91 5.81 4.45 11.67
CA LYS A 91 7.06 3.69 11.55
C LYS A 91 7.24 2.71 12.72
N ASP A 92 6.94 3.14 13.95
CA ASP A 92 7.02 2.29 15.14
C ASP A 92 6.03 1.13 15.07
N GLU A 93 4.79 1.40 14.64
CA GLU A 93 3.79 0.36 14.44
C GLU A 93 4.18 -0.62 13.32
N PHE A 94 4.81 -0.14 12.25
CA PHE A 94 5.36 -1.00 11.21
C PHE A 94 6.48 -1.90 11.75
N ALA A 95 7.39 -1.37 12.57
CA ALA A 95 8.47 -2.15 13.15
C ALA A 95 7.94 -3.24 14.10
N LYS A 96 6.93 -2.92 14.92
CA LYS A 96 6.34 -3.84 15.90
C LYS A 96 5.47 -4.92 15.26
N ASN A 97 4.59 -4.55 14.33
CA ASN A 97 3.52 -5.43 13.85
C ASN A 97 3.81 -6.10 12.50
N LEU A 98 4.69 -5.54 11.67
CA LEU A 98 4.86 -5.94 10.27
C LEU A 98 6.21 -6.60 9.98
N SER A 99 6.75 -7.36 10.94
CA SER A 99 7.99 -8.09 10.74
C SER A 99 7.75 -9.47 10.12
N LEU A 100 8.30 -9.70 8.92
CA LEU A 100 8.38 -11.04 8.31
C LEU A 100 9.35 -11.97 9.06
N ARG A 101 10.21 -11.41 9.90
CA ARG A 101 11.29 -12.09 10.63
C ARG A 101 10.94 -12.33 12.10
N SER A 102 9.67 -12.17 12.48
CA SER A 102 9.21 -12.27 13.87
C SER A 102 9.63 -13.57 14.55
N THR A 103 9.71 -14.68 13.83
CA THR A 103 10.15 -15.97 14.40
C THR A 103 11.54 -15.91 15.03
N THR A 104 12.47 -15.11 14.53
CA THR A 104 13.81 -15.00 15.13
C THR A 104 13.79 -14.10 16.37
N GLY A 105 13.22 -12.89 16.27
CA GLY A 105 13.15 -11.97 17.40
C GLY A 105 12.30 -12.50 18.56
N SER A 106 11.20 -13.20 18.28
CA SER A 106 10.35 -13.81 19.31
C SER A 106 11.06 -14.94 20.06
N ILE A 107 11.98 -15.65 19.41
CA ILE A 107 12.81 -16.69 20.06
C ILE A 107 13.90 -16.03 20.92
N GLU A 108 14.50 -14.93 20.47
CA GLU A 108 15.52 -14.17 21.23
C GLU A 108 14.97 -13.68 22.57
N THR A 109 13.77 -13.08 22.59
CA THR A 109 13.12 -12.54 23.80
C THR A 109 12.42 -13.60 24.66
N LEU A 110 12.60 -14.89 24.34
CA LEU A 110 11.89 -15.96 25.03
C LEU A 110 12.49 -16.18 26.43
N ARG A 111 11.63 -16.13 27.46
CA ARG A 111 12.05 -16.32 28.85
C ARG A 111 12.26 -17.79 29.18
N ILE A 112 13.40 -18.11 29.76
CA ILE A 112 13.82 -19.45 30.15
C ILE A 112 14.20 -19.44 31.62
N LYS A 113 13.66 -20.40 32.37
CA LYS A 113 14.07 -20.62 33.76
C LYS A 113 15.38 -21.38 33.76
N PHE A 114 16.42 -20.79 34.31
CA PHE A 114 17.72 -21.42 34.48
C PHE A 114 18.26 -21.12 35.89
N GLU A 115 18.60 -22.17 36.64
CA GLU A 115 19.11 -22.06 38.03
C GLU A 115 18.24 -21.20 38.97
N GLY A 116 16.91 -21.31 38.84
CA GLY A 116 15.95 -20.60 39.70
C GLY A 116 15.70 -19.13 39.33
N LYS A 117 16.32 -18.62 38.26
CA LYS A 117 16.09 -17.28 37.72
C LYS A 117 15.55 -17.35 36.29
N ASP A 118 14.86 -16.30 35.88
CA ASP A 118 14.37 -16.16 34.51
C ASP A 118 15.39 -15.35 33.70
N TYR A 119 15.83 -15.89 32.57
CA TYR A 119 16.74 -15.25 31.61
C TYR A 119 16.12 -15.22 30.22
N GLU A 120 16.57 -14.31 29.37
CA GLU A 120 16.23 -14.36 27.95
C GLU A 120 17.11 -15.38 27.22
N LEU A 121 16.57 -16.03 26.20
CA LEU A 121 17.33 -17.04 25.45
C LEU A 121 18.58 -16.47 24.79
N GLN A 122 18.54 -15.19 24.38
CA GLN A 122 19.70 -14.47 23.85
C GLN A 122 20.86 -14.35 24.84
N GLU A 123 20.59 -14.34 26.16
CA GLU A 123 21.62 -14.22 27.20
C GLU A 123 22.33 -15.56 27.43
N LEU A 124 21.62 -16.66 27.26
CA LEU A 124 22.12 -18.02 27.51
C LEU A 124 22.75 -18.67 26.26
N ALA A 125 22.40 -18.19 25.07
CA ALA A 125 22.82 -18.82 23.81
C ALA A 125 22.97 -17.84 22.66
N GLN A 126 23.85 -18.19 21.72
CA GLN A 126 23.99 -17.44 20.47
C GLN A 126 23.01 -17.96 19.42
N ILE A 127 22.12 -17.08 18.94
CA ILE A 127 21.12 -17.41 17.92
C ILE A 127 21.61 -16.95 16.55
N VAL A 128 21.78 -17.89 15.61
CA VAL A 128 22.25 -17.62 14.25
C VAL A 128 21.33 -18.28 13.23
N ARG A 129 20.95 -17.54 12.19
CA ARG A 129 20.17 -18.09 11.08
C ARG A 129 21.12 -18.71 10.05
N LYS A 130 21.24 -20.04 10.03
CA LYS A 130 22.05 -20.78 9.04
C LYS A 130 21.41 -20.77 7.66
N ASN A 131 20.10 -21.05 7.59
CA ASN A 131 19.32 -21.07 6.36
C ASN A 131 17.97 -20.35 6.58
N PRO A 132 17.26 -19.89 5.54
CA PRO A 132 15.93 -19.30 5.69
C PRO A 132 14.91 -20.22 6.38
N LYS A 133 15.12 -21.55 6.28
CA LYS A 133 14.27 -22.59 6.88
C LYS A 133 14.80 -23.12 8.21
N THR A 134 16.02 -22.78 8.62
CA THR A 134 16.66 -23.41 9.78
C THR A 134 17.46 -22.39 10.56
N MET A 135 17.10 -22.23 11.83
CA MET A 135 17.86 -21.47 12.81
C MET A 135 18.70 -22.41 13.66
N VAL A 136 19.83 -21.89 14.14
CA VAL A 136 20.80 -22.61 14.95
C VAL A 136 20.97 -21.81 16.23
N ILE A 137 20.81 -22.47 17.37
CA ILE A 137 20.97 -21.87 18.69
C ILE A 137 22.12 -22.60 19.38
N ASN A 138 23.22 -21.91 19.62
CA ASN A 138 24.44 -22.49 20.17
C ASN A 138 24.55 -22.16 21.66
N PHE A 139 24.59 -23.20 22.50
CA PHE A 139 24.69 -23.12 23.96
C PHE A 139 26.12 -23.38 24.47
N GLY A 140 27.15 -22.98 23.72
CA GLY A 140 28.55 -23.28 24.06
C GLY A 140 28.96 -22.91 25.49
N SER A 141 28.39 -21.84 26.07
CA SER A 141 28.67 -21.41 27.44
C SER A 141 27.86 -22.14 28.51
N PHE A 142 26.65 -22.61 28.19
CA PHE A 142 25.68 -23.14 29.15
C PHE A 142 24.91 -24.36 28.58
N PRO A 143 25.57 -25.51 28.34
CA PRO A 143 24.92 -26.70 27.79
C PRO A 143 23.79 -27.25 28.69
N GLN A 144 23.86 -27.01 30.00
CA GLN A 144 22.84 -27.40 30.97
C GLN A 144 21.49 -26.64 30.81
N ALA A 145 21.47 -25.52 30.08
CA ALA A 145 20.24 -24.75 29.82
C ALA A 145 19.40 -25.31 28.67
N ILE A 146 19.96 -26.19 27.83
CA ILE A 146 19.31 -26.80 26.66
C ILE A 146 17.94 -27.44 26.98
N PRO A 147 17.76 -28.29 28.00
CA PRO A 147 16.46 -28.92 28.27
C PRO A 147 15.37 -27.91 28.64
N ASN A 148 15.74 -26.83 29.34
CA ASN A 148 14.79 -25.77 29.69
C ASN A 148 14.45 -24.92 28.47
N ALA A 149 15.43 -24.63 27.61
CA ALA A 149 15.20 -23.95 26.35
C ALA A 149 14.29 -24.74 25.41
N LEU A 150 14.48 -26.06 25.30
CA LEU A 150 13.66 -26.93 24.45
C LEU A 150 12.18 -26.91 24.88
N LYS A 151 11.93 -27.04 26.19
CA LYS A 151 10.57 -26.93 26.75
C LYS A 151 9.97 -25.54 26.52
N ALA A 152 10.76 -24.49 26.72
CA ALA A 152 10.29 -23.12 26.56
C ALA A 152 9.96 -22.79 25.09
N ILE A 153 10.76 -23.26 24.13
CA ILE A 153 10.49 -23.11 22.69
C ILE A 153 9.23 -23.87 22.28
N GLN A 154 9.05 -25.11 22.76
CA GLN A 154 7.85 -25.89 22.46
C GLN A 154 6.59 -25.27 23.11
N GLY A 155 6.71 -24.72 24.32
CA GLY A 155 5.61 -24.06 25.04
C GLY A 155 5.30 -22.63 24.57
N SER A 156 6.12 -22.04 23.69
CA SER A 156 6.02 -20.64 23.25
C SER A 156 4.80 -20.32 22.36
N GLY A 157 4.05 -21.33 21.93
CA GLY A 157 2.97 -21.19 20.95
C GLY A 157 3.44 -20.93 19.52
N LEU A 158 4.76 -20.95 19.26
CA LEU A 158 5.33 -20.78 17.92
C LEU A 158 5.24 -22.03 17.03
N ASN A 159 4.79 -23.16 17.60
CA ASN A 159 4.65 -24.45 16.91
C ASN A 159 5.92 -24.90 16.16
N LEU A 160 7.09 -24.66 16.78
CA LEU A 160 8.39 -25.05 16.24
C LEU A 160 8.83 -26.36 16.87
N ASN A 161 9.50 -27.21 16.08
CA ASN A 161 10.04 -28.48 16.57
C ASN A 161 11.58 -28.45 16.63
N PRO A 162 12.19 -27.99 17.74
CA PRO A 162 13.63 -27.92 17.86
C PRO A 162 14.27 -29.32 17.99
N GLN A 163 15.38 -29.55 17.28
CA GLN A 163 16.17 -30.78 17.32
C GLN A 163 17.55 -30.50 17.94
N GLN A 164 17.91 -31.26 18.98
CA GLN A 164 19.20 -31.13 19.65
C GLN A 164 20.29 -31.93 18.92
N ASP A 165 21.47 -31.34 18.80
CA ASP A 165 22.71 -31.95 18.30
C ASP A 165 23.88 -31.47 19.16
N GLY A 166 24.30 -32.29 20.13
CA GLY A 166 25.33 -31.93 21.11
C GLY A 166 24.97 -30.67 21.89
N THR A 167 25.77 -29.62 21.72
CA THR A 167 25.62 -28.29 22.35
C THR A 167 24.80 -27.31 21.52
N THR A 168 24.27 -27.74 20.37
CA THR A 168 23.56 -26.89 19.41
C THR A 168 22.12 -27.37 19.22
N LEU A 169 21.19 -26.43 19.04
CA LEU A 169 19.78 -26.69 18.77
C LEU A 169 19.40 -26.19 17.38
N TYR A 170 18.87 -27.07 16.55
CA TYR A 170 18.35 -26.76 15.22
C TYR A 170 16.85 -26.53 15.28
N VAL A 171 16.41 -25.33 14.93
CA VAL A 171 15.00 -24.96 14.92
C VAL A 171 14.52 -24.79 13.48
N PRO A 172 13.66 -25.69 12.95
CA PRO A 172 13.06 -25.53 11.64
C PRO A 172 12.03 -24.40 11.70
N VAL A 173 12.22 -23.38 10.87
CA VAL A 173 11.31 -22.24 10.75
C VAL A 173 10.37 -22.51 9.58
N PRO A 174 9.04 -22.53 9.80
CA PRO A 174 8.08 -22.70 8.71
C PRO A 174 8.19 -21.53 7.74
N LYS A 175 7.92 -21.81 6.46
CA LYS A 175 7.88 -20.76 5.44
C LYS A 175 6.67 -19.86 5.67
N VAL A 176 6.88 -18.56 5.52
CA VAL A 176 5.78 -17.58 5.50
C VAL A 176 4.92 -17.83 4.25
N THR A 177 3.67 -18.22 4.44
CA THR A 177 2.73 -18.47 3.33
C THR A 177 2.35 -17.16 2.63
N LYS A 178 1.90 -17.26 1.38
CA LYS A 178 1.44 -16.08 0.61
C LYS A 178 0.27 -15.39 1.31
N GLU A 179 -0.67 -16.16 1.85
CA GLU A 179 -1.82 -15.66 2.62
C GLU A 179 -1.39 -14.82 3.82
N HIS A 180 -0.36 -15.27 4.55
CA HIS A 180 0.15 -14.52 5.70
C HIS A 180 0.83 -13.20 5.27
N ARG A 181 1.59 -13.22 4.17
CA ARG A 181 2.17 -11.99 3.59
C ARG A 181 1.10 -11.00 3.16
N GLU A 182 0.03 -11.48 2.53
CA GLU A 182 -1.11 -10.65 2.12
C GLU A 182 -1.86 -10.09 3.34
N ALA A 183 -2.02 -10.87 4.42
CA ALA A 183 -2.60 -10.39 5.67
C ALA A 183 -1.77 -9.27 6.31
N LEU A 184 -0.44 -9.42 6.36
CA LEU A 184 0.47 -8.36 6.82
C LEU A 184 0.38 -7.11 5.93
N ALA A 185 0.31 -7.27 4.61
CA ALA A 185 0.15 -6.16 3.68
C ALA A 185 -1.17 -5.40 3.89
N LYS A 186 -2.27 -6.12 4.17
CA LYS A 186 -3.56 -5.51 4.55
C LYS A 186 -3.47 -4.73 5.86
N ASN A 187 -2.79 -5.29 6.86
CA ASN A 187 -2.55 -4.59 8.12
C ASN A 187 -1.71 -3.31 7.91
N ALA A 188 -0.65 -3.38 7.11
CA ALA A 188 0.16 -2.22 6.73
C ALA A 188 -0.69 -1.11 6.10
N LYS A 189 -1.63 -1.49 5.23
CA LYS A 189 -2.55 -0.54 4.60
C LYS A 189 -3.47 0.12 5.62
N ALA A 190 -3.99 -0.64 6.58
CA ALA A 190 -4.86 -0.11 7.63
C ALA A 190 -4.13 0.93 8.51
N LEU A 191 -2.88 0.66 8.88
CA LEU A 191 -2.05 1.59 9.65
C LEU A 191 -1.71 2.86 8.86
N TYR A 192 -1.37 2.72 7.58
CA TYR A 192 -1.19 3.88 6.68
C TYR A 192 -2.45 4.75 6.59
N ILE A 193 -3.63 4.12 6.49
CA ILE A 193 -4.91 4.86 6.45
C ILE A 193 -5.11 5.64 7.76
N LYS A 194 -4.85 5.04 8.92
CA LYS A 194 -4.92 5.73 10.23
C LYS A 194 -3.97 6.93 10.29
N CYS A 195 -2.73 6.79 9.81
CA CYS A 195 -1.76 7.88 9.76
C CYS A 195 -2.24 9.02 8.85
N ARG A 196 -2.73 8.69 7.65
CA ARG A 196 -3.31 9.66 6.70
C ARG A 196 -4.51 10.39 7.30
N ASP A 197 -5.41 9.68 7.97
CA ASP A 197 -6.60 10.28 8.57
C ASP A 197 -6.20 11.21 9.73
N SER A 198 -5.20 10.82 10.54
CA SER A 198 -4.61 11.69 11.57
C SER A 198 -4.01 12.97 10.97
N MET A 199 -3.33 12.89 9.82
CA MET A 199 -2.81 14.08 9.11
C MET A 199 -3.94 14.99 8.61
N LYS A 200 -5.05 14.43 8.13
CA LYS A 200 -6.24 15.21 7.73
C LYS A 200 -6.89 15.89 8.92
N ASP A 201 -6.94 15.22 10.07
CA ASP A 201 -7.48 15.82 11.29
C ASP A 201 -6.62 17.01 11.74
N ILE A 202 -5.30 16.87 11.69
CA ILE A 202 -4.35 17.97 11.94
C ILE A 202 -4.62 19.12 10.97
N GLN A 203 -4.68 18.86 9.66
CA GLN A 203 -4.98 19.88 8.64
C GLN A 203 -6.29 20.61 8.94
N ASN A 204 -7.37 19.87 9.20
CA ASN A 204 -8.68 20.43 9.50
C ASN A 204 -8.67 21.30 10.76
N GLU A 205 -7.90 20.92 11.78
CA GLU A 205 -7.74 21.69 13.02
C GLU A 205 -7.08 23.05 12.75
N PHE A 206 -6.04 23.09 11.93
CA PHE A 206 -5.37 24.32 11.54
C PHE A 206 -6.21 25.19 10.61
N LEU A 207 -6.94 24.60 9.65
CA LEU A 207 -7.88 25.33 8.80
C LEU A 207 -9.02 25.97 9.61
N LYS A 208 -9.51 25.30 10.65
CA LYS A 208 -10.50 25.88 11.57
C LYS A 208 -9.94 27.08 12.35
N LYS A 209 -8.64 27.09 12.70
CA LYS A 209 -8.00 28.23 13.38
C LYS A 209 -7.96 29.47 12.49
N ILE A 210 -7.62 29.31 11.21
CA ILE A 210 -7.62 30.40 10.22
C ILE A 210 -9.03 30.99 10.10
N LYS A 211 -10.05 30.14 9.97
CA LYS A 211 -11.45 30.59 9.85
C LYS A 211 -11.99 31.32 11.08
N ARG A 212 -11.38 31.12 12.25
CA ARG A 212 -11.75 31.81 13.50
C ARG A 212 -11.10 33.19 13.64
N GLN A 213 -10.06 33.48 12.86
CA GLN A 213 -9.43 34.80 12.88
C GLN A 213 -10.29 35.77 12.06
N THR A 214 -10.78 36.82 12.72
CA THR A 214 -11.66 37.83 12.12
C THR A 214 -10.90 39.01 11.50
N ASN A 215 -9.59 39.10 11.73
CA ASN A 215 -8.77 40.27 11.37
C ASN A 215 -7.91 40.03 10.11
N THR A 216 -8.30 39.10 9.24
CA THR A 216 -7.48 38.68 8.10
C THR A 216 -8.23 38.89 6.79
N SER A 217 -7.54 39.42 5.77
CA SER A 217 -8.09 39.53 4.41
C SER A 217 -8.46 38.15 3.84
N GLU A 218 -9.57 38.08 3.10
CA GLU A 218 -10.05 36.83 2.48
C GLU A 218 -9.01 36.22 1.53
N ASP A 219 -8.31 37.06 0.76
CA ASP A 219 -7.25 36.63 -0.16
C ASP A 219 -6.06 36.01 0.58
N LEU A 220 -5.67 36.60 1.71
CA LEU A 220 -4.60 36.08 2.56
C LEU A 220 -5.01 34.73 3.17
N ALA A 221 -6.22 34.64 3.72
CA ALA A 221 -6.75 33.40 4.29
C ALA A 221 -6.83 32.27 3.25
N HIS A 222 -7.21 32.60 2.01
CA HIS A 222 -7.25 31.64 0.91
C HIS A 222 -5.85 31.18 0.48
N SER A 223 -4.88 32.10 0.39
CA SER A 223 -3.48 31.78 0.08
C SER A 223 -2.88 30.86 1.15
N VAL A 224 -3.06 31.19 2.42
CA VAL A 224 -2.53 30.42 3.57
C VAL A 224 -3.16 29.03 3.64
N THR A 225 -4.46 28.91 3.35
CA THR A 225 -5.16 27.63 3.25
C THR A 225 -4.55 26.71 2.19
N LYS A 226 -4.21 27.27 1.02
CA LYS A 226 -3.52 26.52 -0.06
C LYS A 226 -2.13 26.07 0.37
N GLN A 227 -1.37 26.94 1.03
CA GLN A 227 -0.02 26.63 1.49
C GLN A 227 -0.01 25.54 2.58
N ILE A 228 -0.92 25.61 3.56
CA ILE A 228 -1.08 24.57 4.57
C ILE A 228 -1.44 23.22 3.94
N SER A 229 -2.36 23.24 2.96
CA SER A 229 -2.73 22.02 2.25
C SER A 229 -1.55 21.43 1.48
N ALA A 230 -0.72 22.26 0.84
CA ALA A 230 0.49 21.82 0.17
C ALA A 230 1.49 21.17 1.14
N ILE A 231 1.73 21.78 2.32
CA ILE A 231 2.60 21.19 3.35
C ILE A 231 2.06 19.83 3.80
N CYS A 232 0.77 19.72 4.09
CA CYS A 232 0.15 18.45 4.49
C CYS A 232 0.21 17.39 3.38
N ASP A 233 0.09 17.78 2.11
CA ASP A 233 0.20 16.87 0.97
C ASP A 233 1.64 16.35 0.77
N GLU A 234 2.66 17.16 1.08
CA GLU A 234 4.06 16.72 1.09
C GLU A 234 4.29 15.61 2.14
N TYR A 235 3.82 15.80 3.38
CA TYR A 235 3.91 14.78 4.43
C TYR A 235 3.11 13.52 4.11
N GLN A 236 1.91 13.65 3.52
CA GLN A 236 1.15 12.50 3.03
C GLN A 236 1.92 11.75 1.94
N GLY A 237 2.61 12.46 1.05
CA GLY A 237 3.51 11.88 0.05
C GLY A 237 4.64 11.09 0.68
N GLN A 238 5.30 11.63 1.72
CA GLN A 238 6.34 10.93 2.47
C GLN A 238 5.80 9.66 3.14
N ALA A 239 4.66 9.75 3.84
CA ALA A 239 4.02 8.60 4.47
C ALA A 239 3.65 7.52 3.45
N LYS A 240 3.19 7.92 2.26
CA LYS A 240 2.90 7.01 1.14
C LYS A 240 4.15 6.30 0.65
N ASN A 241 5.26 7.02 0.47
CA ASN A 241 6.53 6.42 0.05
C ASN A 241 7.02 5.36 1.07
N ILE A 242 6.95 5.68 2.37
CA ILE A 242 7.30 4.73 3.45
C ILE A 242 6.41 3.49 3.41
N TYR A 243 5.10 3.69 3.23
CA TYR A 243 4.15 2.59 3.08
C TYR A 243 4.45 1.72 1.85
N GLU A 244 4.75 2.31 0.69
CA GLU A 244 5.03 1.57 -0.55
C GLU A 244 6.30 0.72 -0.43
N VAL A 245 7.36 1.28 0.16
CA VAL A 245 8.59 0.52 0.46
C VAL A 245 8.27 -0.68 1.35
N LYS A 246 7.52 -0.47 2.44
CA LYS A 246 7.19 -1.56 3.37
C LYS A 246 6.24 -2.58 2.76
N HIS A 247 5.28 -2.15 1.96
CA HIS A 247 4.37 -3.04 1.25
C HIS A 247 5.10 -3.94 0.24
N ASN A 248 6.05 -3.39 -0.52
CA ASN A 248 6.84 -4.17 -1.47
C ASN A 248 7.72 -5.20 -0.76
N GLU A 249 8.32 -4.84 0.39
CA GLU A 249 9.04 -5.77 1.25
C GLU A 249 8.14 -6.94 1.71
N LEU A 250 6.91 -6.66 2.14
CA LEU A 250 5.97 -7.68 2.63
C LEU A 250 5.51 -8.66 1.55
N VAL A 251 5.18 -8.14 0.36
CA VAL A 251 4.70 -8.98 -0.76
C VAL A 251 5.85 -9.68 -1.47
N GLY A 252 7.06 -9.11 -1.42
CA GLY A 252 8.25 -9.63 -2.10
C GLY A 252 8.21 -9.37 -3.60
N LYS A 253 7.91 -8.11 -3.99
CA LYS A 253 8.02 -7.62 -5.38
C LYS A 253 9.29 -6.83 -5.57
#